data_AF-A0A4Y8LE95-F1
#
_entry.id   AF-A0A4Y8LE95-F1
#
_cell.length_a   1.000
_cell.length_b   1.000
_cell.length_c   1.000
_cell.angle_alpha   90.00
_cell.angle_beta   90.00
_cell.angle_gamma   90.00
#
_symmetry.space_group_name_H-M   'P 1'
#
loop_
_entity.id
_entity.type
_entity.pdbx_description
1 polymer ?
#
loop_
_entity_poly.entity_id
_entity_poly.type
_entity_poly.pdbx_seq_one_letter_code
_entity_poly.pdbx_strand_id
1 'polypeptide(L)'
;MRKQLGAVALAALLLSGCSGNEKTSYEETKQMVTDLLKTSEGKKAVQELLADEELKKELVLDQDVVKQSIETTLLSKEGQDFWKKTFNDPQFAETLAKSMQTEQKDLLKGLMKDPEYQKMMLELMKDPAMHEQTMSVLTSQQYKEETKKIMMEMMESPLVKKEMQDLLMNAAKEMGGEEQASGTQEGPQASQGEGGGGGSQGGGTDGDGGTDSGNGGGSP
;
A
#
# COMPACT_ATOMS: atom_id res chain seq x y z
N MET A 1 -89.43 -41.04 27.17
CA MET A 1 -88.23 -40.17 26.99
C MET A 1 -88.48 -38.72 27.43
N ARG A 2 -89.29 -38.50 28.47
CA ARG A 2 -89.69 -37.17 28.96
C ARG A 2 -88.64 -36.50 29.88
N LYS A 3 -87.59 -37.23 30.27
CA LYS A 3 -86.51 -36.73 31.15
C LYS A 3 -85.39 -35.98 30.40
N GLN A 4 -85.25 -36.16 29.08
CA GLN A 4 -84.24 -35.46 28.27
C GLN A 4 -84.72 -34.09 27.77
N LEU A 5 -86.03 -33.85 27.74
CA LEU A 5 -86.60 -32.55 27.34
C LEU A 5 -86.44 -31.48 28.43
N GLY A 6 -86.44 -31.88 29.70
CA GLY A 6 -86.26 -30.97 30.84
C GLY A 6 -84.82 -30.44 30.97
N ALA A 7 -83.82 -31.25 30.62
CA ALA A 7 -82.40 -30.86 30.69
C ALA A 7 -82.01 -29.87 29.58
N VAL A 8 -82.59 -30.00 28.39
CA VAL A 8 -82.35 -29.07 27.26
C VAL A 8 -83.05 -27.73 27.48
N ALA A 9 -84.23 -27.72 28.09
CA ALA A 9 -84.96 -26.49 28.42
C ALA A 9 -84.28 -25.67 29.53
N LEU A 10 -83.56 -26.31 30.47
CA LEU A 10 -82.82 -25.62 31.54
C LEU A 10 -81.46 -25.07 31.05
N ALA A 11 -80.84 -25.69 30.04
CA ALA A 11 -79.61 -25.19 29.42
C ALA A 11 -79.86 -23.96 28.51
N ALA A 12 -81.05 -23.85 27.89
CA ALA A 12 -81.41 -22.70 27.07
C ALA A 12 -81.71 -21.42 27.88
N LEU A 13 -82.01 -21.55 29.18
CA LEU A 13 -82.33 -20.43 30.07
C LEU A 13 -81.09 -19.74 30.67
N LEU A 14 -79.89 -20.32 30.57
CA LEU A 14 -78.63 -19.70 31.01
C LEU A 14 -77.95 -18.83 29.94
N LEU A 15 -78.47 -18.81 28.71
CA LEU A 15 -77.92 -18.04 27.58
C LEU A 15 -78.69 -16.73 27.28
N SER A 16 -79.79 -16.45 27.98
CA SER A 16 -80.63 -15.26 27.73
C SER A 16 -80.35 -14.09 28.70
N GLY A 17 -79.23 -14.12 29.41
CA GLY A 17 -78.86 -13.11 30.41
C GLY A 17 -77.65 -12.28 30.01
N CYS A 18 -77.65 -11.64 28.84
CA CYS A 18 -76.81 -10.45 28.61
C CYS A 18 -77.29 -9.68 27.37
N SER A 19 -78.34 -8.86 27.54
CA SER A 19 -78.69 -7.84 26.56
C SER A 19 -78.30 -6.47 27.11
N GLY A 20 -77.26 -5.87 26.53
CA GLY A 20 -77.03 -4.42 26.58
C GLY A 20 -75.96 -3.94 27.56
N ASN A 21 -74.67 -4.16 27.26
CA ASN A 21 -73.61 -3.18 27.55
C ASN A 21 -72.28 -3.43 26.79
N GLU A 22 -72.29 -4.00 25.59
CA GLU A 22 -71.05 -4.45 24.93
C GLU A 22 -70.06 -3.34 24.52
N LYS A 23 -70.53 -2.10 24.36
CA LYS A 23 -69.64 -0.97 24.00
C LYS A 23 -68.96 -0.30 25.21
N THR A 24 -69.64 -0.28 26.36
CA THR A 24 -69.09 0.29 27.60
C THR A 24 -68.11 -0.67 28.26
N SER A 25 -68.40 -1.98 28.21
CA SER A 25 -67.47 -3.00 28.71
C SER A 25 -66.20 -3.11 27.88
N TYR A 26 -66.25 -2.80 26.58
CA TYR A 26 -65.08 -2.86 25.71
C TYR A 26 -64.09 -1.73 26.02
N GLU A 27 -64.56 -0.49 26.18
CA GLU A 27 -63.68 0.63 26.58
C GLU A 27 -63.17 0.48 28.02
N GLU A 28 -63.98 -0.01 28.96
CA GLU A 28 -63.50 -0.33 30.32
C GLU A 28 -62.48 -1.48 30.32
N THR A 29 -62.70 -2.53 29.53
CA THR A 29 -61.75 -3.66 29.41
C THR A 29 -60.46 -3.20 28.73
N LYS A 30 -60.56 -2.35 27.70
CA LYS A 30 -59.40 -1.77 27.00
C LYS A 30 -58.60 -0.85 27.92
N GLN A 31 -59.27 -0.03 28.72
CA GLN A 31 -58.64 0.81 29.73
C GLN A 31 -57.94 -0.06 30.78
N MET A 32 -58.60 -1.11 31.29
CA MET A 32 -58.04 -2.06 32.24
C MET A 32 -56.81 -2.78 31.67
N VAL A 33 -56.85 -3.26 30.42
CA VAL A 33 -55.71 -3.89 29.74
C VAL A 33 -54.57 -2.91 29.53
N THR A 34 -54.88 -1.66 29.14
CA THR A 34 -53.88 -0.61 28.95
C THR A 34 -53.20 -0.24 30.27
N ASP A 35 -53.96 -0.18 31.36
CA ASP A 35 -53.44 0.14 32.68
C ASP A 35 -52.62 -1.03 33.24
N LEU A 36 -53.04 -2.28 33.02
CA LEU A 36 -52.27 -3.48 33.33
C LEU A 36 -50.91 -3.48 32.61
N LEU A 37 -50.88 -3.16 31.31
CA LEU A 37 -49.63 -3.05 30.54
C LEU A 37 -48.72 -1.93 31.03
N LYS A 38 -49.29 -0.83 31.55
CA LYS A 38 -48.52 0.30 32.10
C LYS A 38 -48.00 0.07 33.51
N THR A 39 -48.58 -0.88 34.26
CA THR A 39 -48.11 -1.23 35.62
C THR A 39 -46.66 -1.74 35.63
N SER A 40 -46.03 -1.71 36.80
CA SER A 40 -44.72 -2.31 37.06
C SER A 40 -44.68 -3.78 36.67
N GLU A 41 -45.72 -4.52 37.02
CA GLU A 41 -45.88 -5.94 36.71
C GLU A 41 -46.02 -6.18 35.20
N GLY A 42 -46.83 -5.37 34.50
CA GLY A 42 -46.96 -5.45 33.05
C GLY A 42 -45.63 -5.17 32.32
N LYS A 43 -44.90 -4.14 32.74
CA LYS A 43 -43.57 -3.82 32.21
C LYS A 43 -42.55 -4.93 32.49
N LYS A 44 -42.56 -5.52 33.70
CA LYS A 44 -41.70 -6.65 34.04
C LYS A 44 -42.03 -7.89 33.21
N ALA A 45 -43.30 -8.22 33.05
CA ALA A 45 -43.73 -9.37 32.26
C ALA A 45 -43.31 -9.21 30.77
N VAL A 46 -43.45 -8.01 30.21
CA VAL A 46 -42.95 -7.71 28.86
C VAL A 46 -41.42 -7.77 28.82
N GLN A 47 -40.70 -7.29 29.83
CA GLN A 47 -39.24 -7.41 29.89
C GLN A 47 -38.77 -8.85 30.00
N GLU A 48 -39.46 -9.71 30.76
CA GLU A 48 -39.17 -11.13 30.87
C GLU A 48 -39.42 -11.87 29.56
N LEU A 49 -40.53 -11.54 28.86
CA LEU A 49 -40.80 -12.06 27.52
C LEU A 49 -39.78 -11.57 26.49
N LEU A 50 -39.37 -10.30 26.54
CA LEU A 50 -38.31 -9.76 25.69
C LEU A 50 -36.92 -10.26 26.09
N ALA A 51 -36.74 -10.84 27.27
CA ALA A 51 -35.49 -11.47 27.68
C ALA A 51 -35.34 -12.87 27.09
N ASP A 52 -36.44 -13.50 26.68
CA ASP A 52 -36.48 -14.79 26.02
C ASP A 52 -35.73 -14.76 24.68
N GLU A 53 -34.82 -15.73 24.49
CA GLU A 53 -33.95 -15.86 23.32
C GLU A 53 -34.71 -16.11 22.02
N GLU A 54 -35.86 -16.78 22.08
CA GLU A 54 -36.68 -17.14 20.92
C GLU A 54 -37.46 -15.91 20.44
N LEU A 55 -38.06 -15.16 21.38
CA LEU A 55 -38.75 -13.90 21.09
C LEU A 55 -37.80 -12.78 20.66
N LYS A 56 -36.58 -12.70 21.23
CA LYS A 56 -35.55 -11.74 20.77
C LYS A 56 -35.19 -11.96 19.31
N LYS A 57 -35.02 -13.22 18.89
CA LYS A 57 -34.68 -13.54 17.50
C LYS A 57 -35.79 -13.07 16.58
N GLU A 58 -37.05 -13.35 16.91
CA GLU A 58 -38.18 -12.97 16.07
C GLU A 58 -38.43 -11.46 16.03
N LEU A 59 -38.21 -10.74 17.14
CA LEU A 59 -38.36 -9.27 17.21
C LEU A 59 -37.20 -8.50 16.54
N VAL A 60 -35.97 -9.02 16.64
CA VAL A 60 -34.79 -8.42 16.00
C VAL A 60 -34.79 -8.67 14.48
N LEU A 61 -35.65 -9.54 13.96
CA LEU A 61 -35.76 -9.86 12.54
C LEU A 61 -36.72 -8.95 11.77
N ASP A 62 -37.05 -7.75 12.26
CA ASP A 62 -37.66 -6.72 11.39
C ASP A 62 -36.61 -6.22 10.38
N GLN A 63 -36.53 -6.92 9.25
CA GLN A 63 -35.48 -6.78 8.26
C GLN A 63 -35.35 -5.35 7.72
N ASP A 64 -36.46 -4.62 7.58
CA ASP A 64 -36.43 -3.28 7.01
C ASP A 64 -35.86 -2.26 8.00
N VAL A 65 -36.29 -2.31 9.26
CA VAL A 65 -35.76 -1.42 10.31
C VAL A 65 -34.29 -1.72 10.61
N VAL A 66 -33.91 -3.01 10.67
CA VAL A 66 -32.51 -3.41 10.89
C VAL A 66 -31.64 -2.99 9.71
N LYS A 67 -32.06 -3.25 8.47
CA LYS A 67 -31.32 -2.83 7.28
C LYS A 67 -31.16 -1.32 7.20
N GLN A 68 -32.24 -0.56 7.39
CA GLN A 68 -32.20 0.90 7.39
C GLN A 68 -31.27 1.44 8.48
N SER A 69 -31.28 0.83 9.67
CA SER A 69 -30.43 1.22 10.78
C SER A 69 -28.96 0.91 10.50
N ILE A 70 -28.66 -0.26 9.91
CA ILE A 70 -27.32 -0.64 9.49
C ILE A 70 -26.81 0.30 8.40
N GLU A 71 -27.58 0.56 7.35
CA GLU A 71 -27.22 1.48 6.27
C GLU A 71 -26.97 2.89 6.82
N THR A 72 -27.89 3.40 7.63
CA THR A 72 -27.78 4.75 8.22
C THR A 72 -26.56 4.85 9.11
N THR A 73 -26.31 3.85 9.96
CA THR A 73 -25.19 3.86 10.93
C THR A 73 -23.84 3.64 10.25
N LEU A 74 -23.75 2.72 9.28
CA LEU A 74 -22.50 2.46 8.56
C LEU A 74 -22.12 3.58 7.61
N LEU A 75 -23.10 4.24 6.98
CA LEU A 75 -22.87 5.37 6.08
C LEU A 75 -22.79 6.71 6.82
N SER A 76 -23.12 6.76 8.11
CA SER A 76 -23.01 7.99 8.89
C SER A 76 -21.54 8.38 9.10
N LYS A 77 -21.35 9.63 9.54
CA LYS A 77 -20.03 10.13 9.90
C LYS A 77 -19.43 9.37 11.07
N GLU A 78 -20.27 8.99 12.04
CA GLU A 78 -19.88 8.16 13.18
C GLU A 78 -19.45 6.76 12.72
N GLY A 79 -20.12 6.16 11.74
CA GLY A 79 -19.71 4.90 11.11
C GLY A 79 -18.35 5.02 10.41
N GLN A 80 -18.14 6.07 9.62
CA GLN A 80 -16.84 6.34 8.98
C GLN A 80 -15.72 6.52 10.01
N ASP A 81 -15.97 7.27 11.08
CA ASP A 81 -14.98 7.52 12.13
C ASP A 81 -14.73 6.28 12.99
N PHE A 82 -15.76 5.44 13.20
CA PHE A 82 -15.59 4.10 13.76
C PHE A 82 -14.64 3.28 12.90
N TRP A 83 -14.89 3.16 11.60
CA TRP A 83 -14.01 2.40 10.71
C TRP A 83 -12.60 2.97 10.69
N LYS A 84 -12.41 4.30 10.58
CA LYS A 84 -11.07 4.91 10.66
C LYS A 84 -10.33 4.52 11.94
N LYS A 85 -11.00 4.54 13.10
CA LYS A 85 -10.38 4.12 14.37
C LYS A 85 -10.05 2.62 14.36
N THR A 86 -10.99 1.80 13.90
CA THR A 86 -10.85 0.34 13.83
C THR A 86 -9.74 -0.08 12.86
N PHE A 87 -9.58 0.59 11.72
CA PHE A 87 -8.46 0.35 10.79
C PHE A 87 -7.10 0.77 11.34
N ASN A 88 -7.05 1.69 12.32
CA ASN A 88 -5.83 2.05 13.01
C ASN A 88 -5.45 1.07 14.13
N ASP A 89 -6.34 0.13 14.50
CA ASP A 89 -6.00 -0.94 15.42
C ASP A 89 -5.13 -2.00 14.71
N PRO A 90 -3.89 -2.24 15.18
CA PRO A 90 -2.99 -3.21 14.55
C PRO A 90 -3.55 -4.63 14.51
N GLN A 91 -4.28 -5.10 15.52
CA GLN A 91 -4.81 -6.47 15.55
C GLN A 91 -5.94 -6.64 14.52
N PHE A 92 -6.81 -5.62 14.42
CA PHE A 92 -7.86 -5.61 13.41
C PHE A 92 -7.26 -5.51 12.01
N ALA A 93 -6.32 -4.59 11.78
CA ALA A 93 -5.64 -4.40 10.51
C ALA A 93 -4.88 -5.66 10.08
N GLU A 94 -4.21 -6.35 11.00
CA GLU A 94 -3.53 -7.62 10.72
C GLU A 94 -4.51 -8.71 10.30
N THR A 95 -5.62 -8.86 11.04
CA THR A 95 -6.64 -9.87 10.75
C THR A 95 -7.29 -9.61 9.39
N LEU A 96 -7.60 -8.35 9.08
CA LEU A 96 -8.17 -7.96 7.80
C LEU A 96 -7.17 -8.10 6.65
N ALA A 97 -5.92 -7.70 6.84
CA ALA A 97 -4.87 -7.87 5.84
C ALA A 97 -4.63 -9.36 5.53
N LYS A 98 -4.63 -10.21 6.56
CA LYS A 98 -4.53 -11.67 6.40
C LYS A 98 -5.72 -12.25 5.66
N SER A 99 -6.95 -11.83 5.95
CA SER A 99 -8.13 -12.34 5.26
C SER A 99 -8.17 -11.92 3.78
N MET A 100 -7.66 -10.71 3.47
CA MET A 100 -7.59 -10.19 2.09
C MET A 100 -6.32 -10.57 1.34
N GLN A 101 -5.37 -11.27 1.97
CA GLN A 101 -4.03 -11.50 1.41
C GLN A 101 -4.06 -12.18 0.03
N THR A 102 -4.91 -13.20 -0.13
CA THR A 102 -5.03 -13.96 -1.39
C THR A 102 -5.56 -13.07 -2.51
N GLU A 103 -6.68 -12.39 -2.28
CA GLU A 103 -7.29 -11.50 -3.28
C GLU A 103 -6.37 -10.32 -3.61
N GLN A 104 -5.71 -9.75 -2.60
CA GLN A 104 -4.75 -8.66 -2.80
C GLN A 104 -3.54 -9.12 -3.64
N LYS A 105 -3.06 -10.33 -3.43
CA LYS A 105 -1.96 -10.92 -4.23
C LYS A 105 -2.38 -11.12 -5.67
N ASP A 106 -3.58 -11.63 -5.90
CA ASP A 106 -4.07 -11.90 -7.24
C ASP A 106 -4.44 -10.61 -7.99
N LEU A 107 -5.00 -9.62 -7.29
CA LEU A 107 -5.15 -8.25 -7.80
C LEU A 107 -3.80 -7.67 -8.21
N LEU A 108 -2.78 -7.73 -7.33
CA LEU A 108 -1.46 -7.18 -7.62
C LEU A 108 -0.79 -7.87 -8.82
N LYS A 109 -0.91 -9.20 -8.93
CA LYS A 109 -0.44 -9.94 -10.12
C LYS A 109 -1.20 -9.56 -11.39
N GLY A 110 -2.50 -9.31 -11.27
CA GLY A 110 -3.33 -8.81 -12.36
C GLY A 110 -2.84 -7.44 -12.83
N LEU A 111 -2.68 -6.51 -11.88
CA LEU A 111 -2.17 -5.16 -12.13
C LEU A 111 -0.77 -5.18 -12.75
N MET A 112 0.14 -6.08 -12.33
CA MET A 112 1.46 -6.20 -12.98
C MET A 112 1.40 -6.52 -14.49
N LYS A 113 0.28 -7.08 -14.98
CA LYS A 113 0.04 -7.35 -16.40
C LYS A 113 -0.74 -6.23 -17.10
N ASP A 114 -1.28 -5.29 -16.33
CA ASP A 114 -2.04 -4.17 -16.84
C ASP A 114 -1.10 -3.08 -17.41
N PRO A 115 -1.36 -2.56 -18.63
CA PRO A 115 -0.50 -1.56 -19.26
C PRO A 115 -0.39 -0.24 -18.49
N GLU A 116 -1.44 0.22 -17.82
CA GLU A 116 -1.42 1.48 -17.07
C GLU A 116 -0.58 1.33 -15.81
N TYR A 117 -0.75 0.22 -15.09
CA TYR A 117 0.07 -0.09 -13.93
C TYR A 117 1.55 -0.31 -14.29
N GLN A 118 1.83 -0.97 -15.42
CA GLN A 118 3.19 -1.09 -15.95
C GLN A 118 3.80 0.27 -16.26
N LYS A 119 3.04 1.19 -16.84
CA LYS A 119 3.51 2.55 -17.11
C LYS A 119 3.87 3.29 -15.81
N MET A 120 3.03 3.19 -14.77
CA MET A 120 3.34 3.75 -13.45
C MET A 120 4.60 3.11 -12.85
N MET A 121 4.78 1.81 -13.02
CA MET A 121 5.99 1.11 -12.54
C MET A 121 7.25 1.55 -13.30
N LEU A 122 7.17 1.76 -14.61
CA LEU A 122 8.28 2.28 -15.41
C LEU A 122 8.64 3.71 -15.03
N GLU A 123 7.66 4.52 -14.64
CA GLU A 123 7.90 5.86 -14.10
C GLU A 123 8.64 5.79 -12.76
N LEU A 124 8.23 4.87 -11.87
CA LEU A 124 8.93 4.61 -10.61
C LEU A 124 10.38 4.15 -10.83
N MET A 125 10.65 3.32 -11.86
CA MET A 125 12.01 2.89 -12.19
C MET A 125 12.93 4.01 -12.67
N LYS A 126 12.38 5.15 -13.09
CA LYS A 126 13.16 6.34 -13.49
C LYS A 126 13.54 7.22 -12.30
N ASP A 127 13.10 6.88 -11.09
CA ASP A 127 13.47 7.60 -9.89
C ASP A 127 15.01 7.61 -9.71
N PRO A 128 15.61 8.73 -9.28
CA PRO A 128 17.06 8.83 -9.06
C PRO A 128 17.64 7.75 -8.15
N ALA A 129 16.90 7.29 -7.12
CA ALA A 129 17.38 6.22 -6.24
C ALA A 129 17.52 4.88 -6.99
N MET A 130 16.59 4.59 -7.89
CA MET A 130 16.66 3.40 -8.76
C MET A 130 17.79 3.54 -9.79
N HIS A 131 18.05 4.76 -10.27
CA HIS A 131 19.18 5.04 -11.15
C HIS A 131 20.52 4.79 -10.45
N GLU A 132 20.72 5.30 -9.23
CA GLU A 132 21.93 5.04 -8.43
C GLU A 132 22.15 3.55 -8.17
N GLN A 133 21.09 2.83 -7.80
CA GLN A 133 21.18 1.38 -7.61
C GLN A 133 21.56 0.67 -8.91
N THR A 134 20.98 1.07 -10.04
CA THR A 134 21.32 0.53 -11.36
C THR A 134 22.78 0.81 -11.71
N MET A 135 23.27 2.03 -11.45
CA MET A 135 24.67 2.39 -11.67
C MET A 135 25.63 1.61 -10.76
N SER A 136 25.24 1.33 -9.52
CA SER A 136 26.01 0.46 -8.63
C SER A 136 26.15 -0.96 -9.19
N VAL A 137 25.07 -1.51 -9.75
CA VAL A 137 25.11 -2.82 -10.43
C VAL A 137 25.99 -2.79 -11.68
N LEU A 138 25.86 -1.77 -12.54
CA LEU A 138 26.67 -1.64 -13.76
C LEU A 138 28.16 -1.40 -13.47
N THR A 139 28.49 -0.78 -12.34
CA THR A 139 29.89 -0.56 -11.92
C THR A 139 30.43 -1.66 -11.01
N SER A 140 29.61 -2.67 -10.71
CA SER A 140 30.02 -3.83 -9.93
C SER A 140 31.11 -4.63 -10.65
N GLN A 141 31.93 -5.34 -9.87
CA GLN A 141 33.01 -6.15 -10.44
C GLN A 141 32.49 -7.27 -11.35
N GLN A 142 31.35 -7.87 -11.00
CA GLN A 142 30.70 -8.90 -11.81
C GLN A 142 30.30 -8.37 -13.18
N TYR A 143 29.69 -7.19 -13.24
CA TYR A 143 29.30 -6.58 -14.50
C TYR A 143 30.50 -6.12 -15.33
N LYS A 144 31.56 -5.62 -14.67
CA LYS A 144 32.83 -5.27 -15.33
C LYS A 144 33.52 -6.48 -15.96
N GLU A 145 33.49 -7.65 -15.33
CA GLU A 145 34.05 -8.88 -15.91
C GLU A 145 33.31 -9.30 -17.17
N GLU A 146 31.98 -9.30 -17.15
CA GLU A 146 31.16 -9.60 -18.34
C GLU A 146 31.37 -8.55 -19.42
N THR A 147 31.43 -7.26 -19.06
CA THR A 147 31.73 -6.17 -19.99
C THR A 147 33.10 -6.35 -20.64
N LYS A 148 34.12 -6.73 -19.85
CA LYS A 148 35.47 -7.00 -20.34
C LYS A 148 35.46 -8.16 -21.34
N LYS A 149 34.72 -9.22 -21.05
CA LYS A 149 34.56 -10.37 -21.95
C LYS A 149 33.88 -9.98 -23.26
N ILE A 150 32.75 -9.28 -23.20
CA ILE A 150 32.05 -8.75 -24.38
C ILE A 150 32.99 -7.85 -25.20
N MET A 151 33.80 -7.02 -24.55
CA MET A 151 34.75 -6.15 -25.25
C MET A 151 35.88 -6.93 -25.92
N MET A 152 36.37 -8.02 -25.32
CA MET A 152 37.32 -8.92 -25.98
C MET A 152 36.68 -9.61 -27.19
N GLU A 153 35.46 -10.14 -27.06
CA GLU A 153 34.71 -10.76 -28.15
C GLU A 153 34.45 -9.75 -29.29
N MET A 154 34.13 -8.50 -28.95
CA MET A 154 33.96 -7.42 -29.91
C MET A 154 35.27 -7.13 -30.67
N MET A 155 36.41 -7.04 -29.98
CA MET A 155 37.72 -6.87 -30.62
C MET A 155 38.10 -8.07 -31.51
N GLU A 156 37.57 -9.25 -31.20
CA GLU A 156 37.78 -10.43 -32.03
C GLU A 156 36.93 -10.46 -33.31
N SER A 157 35.88 -9.62 -33.37
CA SER A 157 35.01 -9.48 -34.54
C SER A 157 35.80 -9.06 -35.79
N PRO A 158 35.61 -9.75 -36.93
CA PRO A 158 36.26 -9.39 -38.20
C PRO A 158 36.05 -7.93 -38.62
N LEU A 159 34.87 -7.37 -38.30
CA LEU A 159 34.53 -5.98 -38.62
C LEU A 159 35.38 -5.01 -37.80
N VAL A 160 35.50 -5.24 -36.49
CA VAL A 160 36.30 -4.39 -35.59
C VAL A 160 37.79 -4.54 -35.86
N LYS A 161 38.26 -5.76 -36.15
CA LYS A 161 39.65 -6.00 -36.58
C LYS A 161 40.00 -5.23 -37.83
N LYS A 162 39.10 -5.21 -38.83
CA LYS A 162 39.31 -4.48 -40.07
C LYS A 162 39.35 -2.98 -39.83
N GLU A 163 38.37 -2.43 -39.10
CA GLU A 163 38.38 -1.00 -38.73
C GLU A 163 39.65 -0.64 -37.96
N MET A 164 40.10 -1.47 -37.03
CA MET A 164 41.34 -1.25 -36.28
C MET A 164 42.57 -1.30 -37.18
N GLN A 165 42.62 -2.21 -38.17
CA GLN A 165 43.68 -2.27 -39.17
C GLN A 165 43.68 -1.01 -40.05
N ASP A 166 42.52 -0.57 -40.53
CA ASP A 166 42.36 0.62 -41.35
C ASP A 166 42.79 1.87 -40.56
N LEU A 167 42.44 1.96 -39.27
CA LEU A 167 42.86 3.04 -38.36
C LEU A 167 44.39 3.05 -38.16
N LEU A 168 45.00 1.88 -37.93
CA LEU A 168 46.45 1.75 -37.80
C LEU A 168 47.19 2.11 -39.10
N MET A 169 46.65 1.71 -40.25
CA MET A 169 47.21 2.07 -41.56
C MET A 169 47.11 3.56 -41.83
N ASN A 170 46.01 4.22 -41.44
CA ASN A 170 45.85 5.66 -41.58
C ASN A 170 46.79 6.42 -40.64
N ALA A 171 46.89 6.03 -39.38
CA ALA A 171 47.84 6.62 -38.43
C ALA A 171 49.30 6.44 -38.88
N ALA A 172 49.65 5.29 -39.47
CA ALA A 172 50.98 5.06 -40.03
C ALA A 172 51.26 5.91 -41.28
N LYS A 173 50.24 6.21 -42.10
CA LYS A 173 50.37 7.14 -43.23
C LYS A 173 50.54 8.59 -42.75
N GLU A 174 49.87 8.97 -41.67
CA GLU A 174 50.04 10.30 -41.06
C GLU A 174 51.43 10.45 -40.42
N MET A 175 51.92 9.43 -39.70
CA MET A 175 53.28 9.46 -39.12
C MET A 175 54.40 9.25 -40.14
N GLY A 176 54.18 8.46 -41.20
CA GLY A 176 55.13 8.25 -42.29
C GLY A 176 55.12 9.35 -43.36
N GLY A 177 54.18 10.30 -43.28
CA GLY A 177 54.04 11.42 -44.21
C GLY A 177 54.92 12.64 -43.90
N GLU A 178 55.61 12.66 -42.77
CA GLU A 178 56.47 13.79 -42.35
C GLU A 178 57.98 13.54 -42.48
N GLU A 179 58.44 12.33 -42.85
CA GLU A 179 59.87 12.03 -42.99
C GLU A 179 60.36 11.89 -44.45
N GLN A 180 59.88 12.76 -45.35
CA GLN A 180 60.47 12.84 -46.70
C GLN A 180 60.51 14.26 -47.28
N ALA A 181 61.06 15.21 -46.52
CA ALA A 181 61.52 16.48 -47.06
C ALA A 181 62.63 17.12 -46.20
N SER A 182 63.87 16.64 -46.31
CA SER A 182 65.07 17.50 -46.28
C SER A 182 66.33 16.66 -46.52
N GLY A 183 66.68 16.45 -47.79
CA GLY A 183 68.07 16.19 -48.14
C GLY A 183 68.87 17.48 -48.01
N THR A 184 70.04 17.41 -47.37
CA THR A 184 71.33 17.83 -47.94
C THR A 184 72.43 17.50 -46.95
N GLN A 185 73.41 16.75 -47.47
CA GLN A 185 74.68 16.39 -46.88
C GLN A 185 75.66 17.56 -47.05
N GLU A 186 76.29 18.03 -45.97
CA GLU A 186 77.71 18.46 -45.88
C GLU A 186 77.96 19.12 -44.51
N GLY A 187 78.90 18.59 -43.74
CA GLY A 187 79.59 19.34 -42.68
C GLY A 187 81.02 19.67 -43.13
N PRO A 188 81.93 20.11 -42.25
CA PRO A 188 81.76 20.72 -40.92
C PRO A 188 82.65 21.98 -40.74
N GLN A 189 82.34 22.91 -39.83
CA GLN A 189 83.40 23.55 -39.00
C GLN A 189 82.84 24.28 -37.77
N ALA A 190 83.60 24.12 -36.69
CA ALA A 190 83.39 24.53 -35.31
C ALA A 190 83.48 26.03 -35.01
N SER A 191 82.82 26.45 -33.92
CA SER A 191 83.34 27.34 -32.85
C SER A 191 82.21 27.50 -31.82
N GLN A 192 82.23 26.78 -30.69
CA GLN A 192 82.84 27.19 -29.41
C GLN A 192 82.06 28.33 -28.71
N GLY A 193 81.55 28.06 -27.50
CA GLY A 193 81.31 29.10 -26.48
C GLY A 193 80.05 28.95 -25.64
N GLU A 194 80.24 28.64 -24.36
CA GLU A 194 79.39 28.95 -23.17
C GLU A 194 78.00 28.28 -23.04
N GLY A 195 77.65 27.53 -21.99
CA GLY A 195 78.28 27.33 -20.68
C GLY A 195 77.60 28.13 -19.56
N GLY A 196 76.68 27.48 -18.84
CA GLY A 196 76.21 27.87 -17.50
C GLY A 196 74.99 28.81 -17.50
N GLY A 197 73.95 28.62 -16.67
CA GLY A 197 73.79 27.77 -15.49
C GLY A 197 73.16 28.58 -14.36
N GLY A 198 72.12 28.01 -13.71
CA GLY A 198 71.61 28.40 -12.39
C GLY A 198 70.80 29.72 -12.36
N GLY A 199 69.61 29.80 -11.77
CA GLY A 199 69.10 29.10 -10.60
C GLY A 199 69.04 30.09 -9.43
N SER A 200 67.82 30.38 -8.95
CA SER A 200 67.50 30.66 -7.54
C SER A 200 66.01 31.03 -7.46
N GLN A 201 65.12 30.23 -6.86
CA GLN A 201 65.02 29.88 -5.42
C GLN A 201 64.28 30.96 -4.62
N GLY A 202 63.23 30.52 -3.94
CA GLY A 202 63.15 30.81 -2.50
C GLY A 202 61.83 31.39 -1.98
N GLY A 203 61.19 30.59 -1.12
CA GLY A 203 60.46 31.05 0.08
C GLY A 203 58.95 31.18 -0.11
N GLY A 204 58.08 30.69 0.78
CA GLY A 204 58.17 30.04 2.09
C GLY A 204 56.71 29.67 2.47
N THR A 205 56.42 28.46 2.93
CA THR A 205 56.33 28.01 4.35
C THR A 205 55.26 28.68 5.20
N ASP A 206 54.74 27.85 6.11
CA ASP A 206 53.89 28.11 7.28
C ASP A 206 52.38 28.12 7.01
N GLY A 207 51.53 27.39 7.72
CA GLY A 207 51.65 26.56 8.92
C GLY A 207 50.22 26.10 9.26
N ASP A 208 50.01 24.84 9.58
CA ASP A 208 49.70 24.36 10.95
C ASP A 208 48.23 24.51 11.38
N GLY A 209 47.72 23.50 12.08
CA GLY A 209 46.43 23.57 12.78
C GLY A 209 45.54 22.33 12.61
N GLY A 210 45.93 21.23 13.24
CA GLY A 210 44.99 20.14 13.54
C GLY A 210 44.12 20.47 14.75
N THR A 211 42.95 19.85 14.85
CA THR A 211 42.31 19.52 16.14
C THR A 211 41.47 18.27 16.02
N ASP A 212 41.74 17.41 16.99
CA ASP A 212 41.08 16.18 17.41
C ASP A 212 39.87 16.47 18.34
N SER A 213 39.10 15.41 18.59
CA SER A 213 38.16 15.19 19.72
C SER A 213 36.74 15.77 19.68
N GLY A 214 35.75 14.86 19.55
CA GLY A 214 35.20 14.20 20.74
C GLY A 214 33.87 14.71 21.34
N ASN A 215 32.90 13.78 21.38
CA ASN A 215 31.94 13.50 22.46
C ASN A 215 30.56 14.23 22.54
N GLY A 216 29.49 13.44 22.31
CA GLY A 216 28.54 13.01 23.35
C GLY A 216 27.37 13.92 23.76
N GLY A 217 26.19 13.32 23.94
CA GLY A 217 25.14 13.82 24.84
C GLY A 217 23.70 13.71 24.31
N GLY A 218 22.89 12.88 24.97
CA GLY A 218 21.47 12.65 24.65
C GLY A 218 20.46 13.49 25.44
N SER A 219 19.20 13.02 25.36
CA SER A 219 18.00 13.35 26.17
C SER A 219 17.31 14.67 25.84
N PRO A 220 16.00 14.82 26.16
CA PRO A 220 15.17 14.13 27.15
C PRO A 220 14.15 13.11 26.62
#